data_AF-A0A7G8X5K5-F1
#
_entry.id   AF-A0A7G8X5K5-F1
#
_cell.length_a   1.000
_cell.length_b   1.000
_cell.length_c   1.000
_cell.angle_alpha   90.00
_cell.angle_beta   90.00
_cell.angle_gamma   90.00
#
_symmetry.space_group_name_H-M   'P 1'
#
loop_
_entity.id
_entity.type
_entity.pdbx_description
1 polymer ?
#
loop_
_entity_poly.entity_id
_entity_poly.type
_entity_poly.pdbx_seq_one_letter_code
_entity_poly.pdbx_strand_id
1 'polypeptide(L)'
;MWVIFGLIAIIATCINLYMYGTGKDYKLAMAMGLSFTALTIVADYSMVSDWVEVKDWAALLDVVPTMETALWVLTIISILLNITPILLELKNKKN
;
A
#
# COMPACT_ATOMS: atom_id res chain seq x y z
N MET A 1 2.95 -3.04 -14.22
CA MET A 1 3.26 -1.69 -13.70
C MET A 1 2.82 -1.46 -12.24
N TRP A 2 2.55 -2.52 -11.45
CA TRP A 2 2.11 -2.39 -10.05
C TRP A 2 3.19 -1.81 -9.11
N VAL A 3 4.47 -2.10 -9.38
CA VAL A 3 5.63 -1.61 -8.61
C VAL A 3 5.68 -0.09 -8.55
N ILE A 4 5.30 0.60 -9.64
CA ILE A 4 5.30 2.08 -9.68
C ILE A 4 4.28 2.63 -8.68
N PHE A 5 3.07 2.06 -8.63
CA PHE A 5 2.08 2.45 -7.63
C PHE A 5 2.57 2.14 -6.21
N GLY A 6 3.28 1.03 -6.02
CA GLY A 6 3.86 0.68 -4.72
C GLY A 6 4.90 1.69 -4.24
N LEU A 7 5.77 2.16 -5.13
CA LEU A 7 6.75 3.21 -4.82
C LEU A 7 6.08 4.54 -4.47
N ILE A 8 5.04 4.93 -5.21
CA ILE A 8 4.26 6.14 -4.89
C ILE A 8 3.58 6.00 -3.53
N ALA A 9 3.03 4.82 -3.21
CA ALA A 9 2.43 4.55 -1.90
C ALA A 9 3.45 4.71 -0.77
N ILE A 10 4.67 4.20 -0.92
CA ILE A 10 5.76 4.35 0.06
C ILE A 10 6.12 5.82 0.26
N ILE A 11 6.32 6.57 -0.84
CA ILE A 11 6.66 8.00 -0.76
C ILE A 11 5.55 8.78 -0.06
N ALA A 12 4.29 8.55 -0.42
CA ALA A 12 3.15 9.19 0.22
C ALA A 12 3.03 8.84 1.71
N THR A 13 3.33 7.59 2.08
CA THR A 13 3.37 7.14 3.49
C THR A 13 4.47 7.85 4.28
N CYS A 14 5.66 8.00 3.70
CA CYS A 14 6.74 8.77 4.33
C CYS A 14 6.35 10.25 4.52
N ILE A 15 5.73 10.86 3.51
CA ILE A 15 5.24 12.24 3.59
C ILE A 15 4.17 12.37 4.68
N ASN A 16 3.22 11.44 4.76
CA ASN A 16 2.19 11.37 5.80
C ASN A 16 2.82 11.43 7.21
N LEU A 17 3.75 10.53 7.51
CA LEU A 17 4.42 10.46 8.81
C LEU A 17 5.24 11.74 9.12
N TYR A 18 5.92 12.29 8.10
CA TYR A 18 6.69 13.53 8.25
C TYR A 18 5.78 14.75 8.52
N MET A 19 4.65 14.86 7.81
CA MET A 19 3.69 15.94 8.03
C MET A 19 3.08 15.87 9.42
N TYR A 20 2.71 14.67 9.88
CA TYR A 20 2.24 14.47 11.26
C TYR A 20 3.30 14.91 12.29
N GLY A 21 4.55 14.48 12.13
CA GLY A 21 5.66 14.83 13.03
C GLY A 21 5.99 16.34 13.06
N THR A 22 5.63 17.08 12.01
CA THR A 22 5.82 18.54 11.92
C THR A 22 4.55 19.34 12.26
N GLY A 23 3.48 18.68 12.71
CA GLY A 23 2.20 19.32 13.06
C GLY A 23 1.41 19.85 11.85
N LYS A 24 1.72 19.38 10.63
CA LYS A 24 1.01 19.73 9.39
C LYS A 24 -0.12 18.74 9.11
N ASP A 25 -1.09 19.15 8.29
CA ASP A 25 -2.20 18.27 7.90
C ASP A 25 -1.72 17.12 6.99
N TYR A 26 -1.68 15.92 7.54
CA TYR A 26 -1.18 14.71 6.88
C TYR A 26 -2.26 13.93 6.11
N LYS A 27 -3.55 14.28 6.25
CA LYS A 27 -4.67 13.43 5.82
C LYS A 27 -4.70 13.17 4.32
N LEU A 28 -4.29 14.16 3.51
CA LEU A 28 -4.19 13.99 2.06
C LEU A 28 -3.08 13.00 1.70
N ALA A 29 -1.90 13.14 2.31
CA ALA A 29 -0.78 12.22 2.08
C ALA A 29 -1.12 10.80 2.54
N MET A 30 -1.84 10.66 3.67
CA MET A 30 -2.39 9.39 4.14
C MET A 30 -3.36 8.77 3.13
N ALA A 31 -4.34 9.55 2.64
CA ALA A 31 -5.31 9.08 1.65
C ALA A 31 -4.61 8.64 0.35
N MET A 32 -3.59 9.39 -0.08
CA MET A 32 -2.75 8.99 -1.21
C MET A 32 -2.01 7.68 -0.95
N GLY A 33 -1.35 7.52 0.21
CA GLY A 33 -0.63 6.30 0.57
C GLY A 33 -1.52 5.05 0.49
N LEU A 34 -2.72 5.12 1.07
CA LEU A 34 -3.70 4.04 1.02
C LEU A 34 -4.26 3.81 -0.39
N SER A 35 -4.57 4.87 -1.13
CA SER A 35 -5.12 4.77 -2.50
C SER A 35 -4.12 4.12 -3.45
N PHE A 36 -2.85 4.52 -3.39
CA PHE A 36 -1.81 3.91 -4.21
C PHE A 36 -1.50 2.47 -3.78
N THR A 37 -1.60 2.13 -2.49
CA THR A 37 -1.53 0.73 -2.03
C THR A 37 -2.65 -0.10 -2.66
N ALA A 38 -3.88 0.41 -2.70
CA ALA A 38 -4.99 -0.28 -3.35
C ALA A 38 -4.77 -0.43 -4.88
N LEU A 39 -4.29 0.62 -5.55
CA LEU A 39 -3.93 0.57 -6.98
C LEU A 39 -2.81 -0.43 -7.27
N THR A 40 -1.85 -0.60 -6.36
CA THR A 40 -0.81 -1.63 -6.44
C THR A 40 -1.44 -3.02 -6.50
N ILE A 41 -2.35 -3.34 -5.59
CA ILE A 41 -3.02 -4.65 -5.54
C ILE A 41 -3.89 -4.88 -6.79
N VAL A 42 -4.65 -3.86 -7.21
CA VAL A 42 -5.48 -3.97 -8.42
C VAL A 42 -4.62 -4.20 -9.66
N ALA A 43 -3.51 -3.48 -9.79
CA ALA A 43 -2.59 -3.64 -10.92
C ALA A 43 -1.86 -4.98 -10.90
N ASP A 44 -1.59 -5.53 -9.72
CA ASP A 44 -1.06 -6.89 -9.57
C ASP A 44 -2.10 -7.94 -10.00
N TYR A 45 -3.35 -7.78 -9.54
CA TYR A 45 -4.44 -8.66 -9.95
C TYR A 45 -4.70 -8.63 -11.46
N SER A 46 -4.60 -7.47 -12.11
CA SER A 46 -4.64 -7.37 -13.57
C SER A 46 -3.54 -8.19 -14.24
N MET A 47 -2.30 -8.15 -13.73
CA MET A 47 -1.20 -8.96 -14.25
C MET A 47 -1.48 -10.46 -14.10
N VAL A 48 -2.04 -10.90 -12.97
CA VAL A 48 -2.46 -12.29 -12.77
C VAL A 48 -3.56 -12.67 -13.77
N SER A 49 -4.52 -11.78 -14.03
CA SER A 49 -5.57 -11.99 -15.03
C SER A 49 -5.01 -12.17 -16.44
N ASP A 50 -4.03 -11.36 -16.83
CA ASP A 50 -3.38 -11.46 -18.14
C ASP A 50 -2.71 -12.83 -18.33
N TRP A 51 -2.04 -13.36 -17.29
CA TRP A 51 -1.44 -14.71 -17.32
C TRP A 51 -2.48 -15.83 -17.43
N VAL A 52 -3.63 -15.68 -16.76
CA VAL A 52 -4.73 -16.63 -16.89
C VAL A 52 -5.28 -16.65 -18.32
N GLU A 53 -5.45 -15.47 -18.94
CA GLU A 53 -5.99 -15.34 -20.30
C GLU A 53 -5.12 -16.04 -21.34
N VAL A 54 -3.79 -15.89 -21.24
CA VAL A 54 -2.82 -16.55 -22.15
C VAL A 54 -2.44 -17.96 -21.69
N LYS A 55 -3.04 -18.48 -20.62
CA LYS A 55 -2.80 -19.82 -20.04
C LYS A 55 -1.35 -20.06 -19.60
N ASP A 56 -0.68 -19.02 -19.10
CA ASP A 56 0.67 -19.11 -18.55
C ASP A 56 0.64 -19.67 -17.11
N TRP A 57 0.31 -20.95 -17.00
CA TRP A 57 0.24 -21.65 -15.71
C TRP A 57 1.61 -21.73 -15.01
N ALA A 58 2.69 -21.76 -15.79
CA ALA A 58 4.04 -21.80 -15.24
C ALA A 58 4.36 -20.50 -14.49
N ALA A 59 4.09 -19.33 -15.09
CA ALA A 59 4.24 -18.04 -14.42
C ALA A 59 3.34 -17.92 -13.18
N LEU A 60 2.10 -18.40 -13.27
CA LEU A 60 1.18 -18.40 -12.13
C LEU A 60 1.73 -19.21 -10.95
N LEU A 61 2.26 -20.41 -11.20
CA LEU A 61 2.78 -21.29 -10.15
C LEU A 61 4.11 -20.79 -9.55
N ASP A 62 4.96 -20.15 -10.36
CA ASP A 62 6.29 -19.69 -9.92
C ASP A 62 6.23 -18.34 -9.19
N VAL A 63 5.39 -17.41 -9.68
CA VAL A 63 5.44 -16.00 -9.23
C VAL A 63 4.35 -15.67 -8.21
N VAL A 64 3.10 -16.09 -8.44
CA VAL A 64 1.94 -15.62 -7.66
C VAL A 64 2.03 -15.96 -6.18
N PRO A 65 2.42 -17.17 -5.73
CA PRO A 65 2.45 -17.50 -4.32
C PRO A 65 3.40 -16.59 -3.51
N THR A 66 4.60 -16.36 -4.04
CA THR A 66 5.59 -15.50 -3.39
C THR A 66 5.15 -14.04 -3.38
N MET A 67 4.59 -13.56 -4.50
CA MET A 67 4.10 -12.19 -4.61
C MET A 67 2.90 -11.91 -3.73
N GLU A 68 1.94 -12.82 -3.65
CA GLU A 68 0.75 -12.71 -2.78
C GLU A 68 1.15 -12.55 -1.32
N THR A 69 2.08 -13.38 -0.84
CA THR A 69 2.56 -13.31 0.54
C THR A 69 3.29 -11.98 0.79
N ALA A 70 4.11 -11.51 -0.14
CA ALA A 70 4.79 -10.23 -0.02
C ALA A 70 3.80 -9.05 -0.01
N LEU A 71 2.81 -9.04 -0.90
CA LEU A 71 1.81 -7.99 -0.98
C LEU A 71 0.94 -7.95 0.27
N TRP A 72 0.55 -9.09 0.85
CA TRP A 72 -0.15 -9.11 2.14
C TRP A 72 0.63 -8.39 3.24
N VAL A 73 1.90 -8.75 3.41
CA VAL A 73 2.76 -8.15 4.44
C VAL A 73 2.90 -6.64 4.20
N LEU A 74 3.17 -6.23 2.97
CA LEU A 74 3.33 -4.82 2.62
C LEU A 74 2.04 -4.02 2.79
N THR A 75 0.89 -4.59 2.44
CA THR A 75 -0.42 -3.96 2.61
C THR A 75 -0.74 -3.77 4.08
N ILE A 76 -0.51 -4.77 4.93
CA ILE A 76 -0.70 -4.65 6.38
C ILE A 76 0.18 -3.53 6.94
N ILE A 77 1.47 -3.51 6.57
CA ILE A 77 2.41 -2.47 7.00
C ILE A 77 1.92 -1.08 6.52
N SER A 78 1.51 -0.96 5.26
CA SER A 78 1.01 0.30 4.69
C SER A 78 -0.22 0.82 5.44
N ILE A 79 -1.18 -0.06 5.75
CA ILE A 79 -2.38 0.31 6.53
C ILE A 79 -1.98 0.79 7.92
N LEU A 80 -1.13 0.03 8.62
CA LEU A 80 -0.68 0.37 9.97
C LEU A 80 0.04 1.72 10.00
N LEU A 81 1.00 1.94 9.10
CA LEU A 81 1.76 3.18 9.03
C LEU A 81 0.86 4.37 8.68
N ASN A 82 -0.03 4.23 7.71
CA ASN A 82 -0.88 5.34 7.28
C ASN A 82 -1.92 5.74 8.33
N ILE A 83 -2.45 4.79 9.09
CA ILE A 83 -3.46 5.05 10.14
C ILE A 83 -2.82 5.52 11.46
N THR A 84 -1.52 5.26 11.67
CA THR A 84 -0.80 5.60 12.91
C THR A 84 -1.00 7.06 13.35
N PRO A 85 -0.84 8.09 12.49
CA PRO A 85 -1.12 9.48 12.86
C PRO A 85 -2.51 9.72 13.45
N ILE A 86 -3.56 9.13 12.87
CA ILE A 86 -4.94 9.25 13.39
C ILE A 86 -5.04 8.64 14.79
N LEU A 87 -4.47 7.44 14.99
CA LEU A 87 -4.51 6.77 16.28
C LEU A 87 -3.80 7.58 17.37
N LEU A 88 -2.67 8.21 17.02
CA LEU A 88 -1.94 9.07 17.94
C LEU A 88 -2.70 10.37 18.25
N GLU A 89 -3.36 10.99 17.26
CA GLU A 89 -4.24 12.15 17.50
C GLU A 89 -5.40 11.80 18.44
N LEU A 90 -6.05 10.65 18.24
CA LEU A 90 -7.14 10.19 19.10
C LEU A 90 -6.67 9.90 20.52
N LYS A 91 -5.47 9.33 20.68
CA LYS A 91 -4.88 9.08 22.00
C LYS A 91 -4.58 10.39 22.74
N ASN A 92 -4.04 11.39 22.04
CA ASN A 92 -3.68 12.68 22.64
C ASN A 92 -4.90 13.52 23.03
N LYS A 93 -6.04 13.38 22.35
CA LYS A 93 -7.30 14.09 22.72
C LYS A 93 -7.98 13.51 23.96
N LYS A 94 -7.65 12.29 24.36
CA LYS A 94 -8.28 11.59 25.49
C LYS A 94 -7.55 11.84 26.82
N ASN A 95 -6.34 12.41 26.75
CA ASN A 95 -5.54 12.86 27.89
C ASN A 95 -5.68 14.38 28.06
#